data_AF-A0A369XY83-F1
#
_entry.id   AF-A0A369XY83-F1
#
_cell.length_a   1.000
_cell.length_b   1.000
_cell.length_c   1.000
_cell.angle_alpha   90.00
_cell.angle_beta   90.00
_cell.angle_gamma   90.00
#
_symmetry.space_group_name_H-M   'P 1'
#
loop_
_entity.id
_entity.type
_entity.pdbx_description
1 polymer ?
#
loop_
_entity_poly.entity_id
_entity_poly.type
_entity_poly.pdbx_seq_one_letter_code
_entity_poly.pdbx_strand_id
1 'polypeptide(L)'
;MRGLIESIQDKNAILFIGAGVSMNLGLPSWNSLLDYIAEELKYEPEVFKSFGNALTLAEYYKIKNGGIGPLRSWMDRNWHGNHIKIENSKIHKLIFDLDFPIIYTTNYDRWIERTYDCYKKKYKKITNVGDLVNLNGMVTQIIKFHGDFDDEKSIVLTESSYFERLDFETPLDIKLRSDILGKSILFIGYSLHDINLRYLLYKLNKLWENSNQSSSRPKSYIFLVDSNPVEDLILEKRGIKTFTSENKNPSESLLEFLEELNNNLSE
;
A
#
# COMPACT_ATOMS: atom_id res chain seq x y z
N MET A 1 19.05 -10.40 -3.69
CA MET A 1 17.73 -10.22 -4.33
C MET A 1 17.12 -11.54 -4.86
N ARG A 2 17.92 -12.50 -5.34
CA ARG A 2 17.53 -13.82 -5.92
C ARG A 2 16.13 -14.39 -5.60
N GLY A 3 15.80 -14.70 -4.34
CA GLY A 3 14.49 -15.32 -4.03
C GLY A 3 13.26 -14.47 -4.38
N LEU A 4 13.40 -13.13 -4.36
CA LEU A 4 12.35 -12.22 -4.82
C LEU A 4 12.22 -12.31 -6.36
N ILE A 5 13.35 -12.31 -7.07
CA ILE A 5 13.40 -12.43 -8.53
C ILE A 5 12.73 -13.72 -8.98
N GLU A 6 13.10 -14.86 -8.39
CA GLU A 6 12.48 -16.17 -8.66
C GLU A 6 10.95 -16.10 -8.45
N SER A 7 10.50 -15.51 -7.34
CA SER A 7 9.06 -15.37 -7.05
C SER A 7 8.31 -14.49 -8.05
N ILE A 8 8.96 -13.44 -8.58
CA ILE A 8 8.38 -12.57 -9.61
C ILE A 8 8.31 -13.30 -10.96
N GLN A 9 9.39 -14.00 -11.35
CA GLN A 9 9.45 -14.78 -12.59
C GLN A 9 8.38 -15.89 -12.61
N ASP A 10 8.19 -16.58 -11.48
CA ASP A 10 7.18 -17.63 -11.31
C ASP A 10 5.74 -17.10 -11.22
N LYS A 11 5.54 -15.78 -11.30
CA LYS A 11 4.25 -15.11 -11.06
C LYS A 11 3.62 -15.50 -9.71
N ASN A 12 4.48 -15.77 -8.72
CA ASN A 12 4.08 -16.16 -7.36
C ASN A 12 4.46 -15.09 -6.32
N ALA A 13 4.45 -13.84 -6.74
CA ALA A 13 4.68 -12.67 -5.89
C ALA A 13 3.52 -11.69 -5.95
N ILE A 14 3.30 -11.01 -4.84
CA ILE A 14 2.35 -9.91 -4.66
C ILE A 14 3.15 -8.63 -4.51
N LEU A 15 2.76 -7.58 -5.22
CA LEU A 15 3.26 -6.24 -4.94
C LEU A 15 2.32 -5.52 -4.00
N PHE A 16 2.85 -4.92 -2.94
CA PHE A 16 2.08 -4.15 -1.98
C PHE A 16 2.61 -2.71 -1.93
N ILE A 17 1.76 -1.76 -2.33
CA ILE A 17 2.13 -0.37 -2.60
C ILE A 17 1.53 0.55 -1.53
N GLY A 18 2.39 1.31 -0.85
CA GLY A 18 1.99 2.37 0.07
C GLY A 18 2.05 3.78 -0.53
N ALA A 19 1.71 4.76 0.29
CA ALA A 19 1.59 6.17 -0.12
C ALA A 19 2.92 6.76 -0.63
N GLY A 20 4.06 6.20 -0.20
CA GLY A 20 5.38 6.63 -0.65
C GLY A 20 5.57 6.50 -2.17
N VAL A 21 4.90 5.56 -2.85
CA VAL A 21 4.94 5.49 -4.32
C VAL A 21 4.23 6.69 -4.93
N SER A 22 3.01 7.00 -4.47
CA SER A 22 2.22 8.11 -4.98
C SER A 22 2.85 9.48 -4.65
N MET A 23 3.55 9.62 -3.51
CA MET A 23 4.29 10.84 -3.16
C MET A 23 5.35 11.24 -4.20
N ASN A 24 5.87 10.29 -4.99
CA ASN A 24 6.81 10.60 -6.10
C ASN A 24 6.18 11.39 -7.25
N LEU A 25 4.85 11.49 -7.28
CA LEU A 25 4.12 12.35 -8.21
C LEU A 25 3.87 13.74 -7.63
N GLY A 26 4.47 14.07 -6.48
CA GLY A 26 4.22 15.32 -5.76
C GLY A 26 2.88 15.34 -5.02
N LEU A 27 2.27 14.18 -4.78
CA LEU A 27 1.00 14.12 -4.07
C LEU A 27 1.18 14.47 -2.59
N PRO A 28 0.16 15.06 -1.95
CA PRO A 28 0.29 15.47 -0.56
C PRO A 28 0.52 14.26 0.37
N SER A 29 1.12 14.54 1.52
CA SER A 29 1.44 13.52 2.52
C SER A 29 0.30 13.35 3.52
N TRP A 30 0.43 12.37 4.42
CA TRP A 30 -0.47 12.25 5.57
C TRP A 30 -0.44 13.48 6.48
N ASN A 31 0.73 14.12 6.64
CA ASN A 31 0.84 15.35 7.40
C ASN A 31 0.07 16.49 6.73
N SER A 32 0.16 16.59 5.40
CA SER A 32 -0.58 17.58 4.62
C SER A 32 -2.10 17.39 4.72
N LEU A 33 -2.57 16.14 4.83
CA LEU A 33 -3.96 15.82 5.11
C LEU A 33 -4.39 16.33 6.50
N LEU A 34 -3.56 16.10 7.53
CA LEU A 34 -3.84 16.58 8.88
C LEU A 34 -3.82 18.11 8.98
N ASP A 35 -2.92 18.76 8.23
CA ASP A 35 -2.88 20.23 8.12
C ASP A 35 -4.21 20.77 7.57
N TYR A 36 -4.69 20.17 6.47
CA TYR A 36 -5.96 20.54 5.87
C TYR A 36 -7.14 20.32 6.83
N ILE A 37 -7.19 19.17 7.52
CA ILE A 37 -8.23 18.88 8.52
C ILE A 37 -8.21 19.94 9.63
N ALA A 38 -7.04 20.32 10.13
CA ALA A 38 -6.90 21.32 11.18
C ALA A 38 -7.46 22.67 10.71
N GLU A 39 -7.05 23.13 9.53
CA GLU A 39 -7.49 24.40 8.95
C GLU A 39 -9.01 24.43 8.70
N GLU A 40 -9.59 23.34 8.18
CA GLU A 40 -11.03 23.24 7.95
C GLU A 40 -11.82 23.33 9.26
N LEU A 41 -11.28 22.74 10.32
CA LEU A 41 -11.85 22.78 11.68
C LEU A 41 -11.45 24.04 12.46
N LYS A 42 -10.73 24.98 11.84
CA LYS A 42 -10.27 26.26 12.41
C LYS A 42 -9.30 26.10 13.60
N TYR A 43 -8.40 25.14 13.50
CA TYR A 43 -7.27 24.95 14.41
C TYR A 43 -5.96 25.30 13.70
N GLU A 44 -4.97 25.74 14.49
CA GLU A 44 -3.58 25.77 14.06
C GLU A 44 -3.06 24.34 13.88
N PRO A 45 -2.45 23.96 12.73
CA PRO A 45 -2.07 22.58 12.46
C PRO A 45 -1.19 21.91 13.50
N GLU A 46 -0.18 22.61 13.99
CA GLU A 46 0.76 22.08 14.99
C GLU A 46 0.08 21.82 16.35
N VAL A 47 -0.88 22.68 16.73
CA VAL A 47 -1.69 22.46 17.94
C VAL A 47 -2.62 21.28 17.74
N PHE A 48 -3.29 21.20 16.59
CA PHE A 48 -4.22 20.11 16.28
C PHE A 48 -3.55 18.74 16.29
N LYS A 49 -2.38 18.62 15.66
CA LYS A 49 -1.58 17.37 15.65
C LYS A 49 -1.13 16.94 17.04
N SER A 50 -1.05 17.86 18.01
CA SER A 50 -0.71 17.52 19.39
C SER A 50 -1.85 16.85 20.17
N PHE A 51 -3.10 16.95 19.69
CA PHE A 51 -4.27 16.40 20.39
C PHE A 51 -4.44 14.89 20.24
N GLY A 52 -3.77 14.26 19.28
CA GLY A 52 -3.91 12.83 19.06
C GLY A 52 -3.12 12.33 17.86
N ASN A 53 -3.22 11.03 17.60
CA ASN A 53 -2.66 10.44 16.39
C ASN A 53 -3.55 10.75 15.16
N ALA A 54 -3.02 10.51 13.97
CA ALA A 54 -3.69 10.83 12.71
C ALA A 54 -5.10 10.22 12.58
N LEU A 55 -5.31 8.97 13.05
CA LEU A 55 -6.60 8.28 12.94
C LEU A 55 -7.65 8.89 13.85
N THR A 56 -7.26 9.24 15.09
CA THR A 56 -8.12 9.92 16.05
C THR A 56 -8.51 11.32 15.56
N LEU A 57 -7.58 12.04 14.92
CA LEU A 57 -7.86 13.37 14.33
C LEU A 57 -8.79 13.28 13.13
N ALA A 58 -8.64 12.26 12.28
CA ALA A 58 -9.58 11.99 11.18
C ALA A 58 -10.97 11.56 11.69
N GLU A 59 -11.04 10.80 12.78
CA GLU A 59 -12.31 10.48 13.45
C GLU A 59 -13.00 11.74 13.98
N TYR A 60 -12.24 12.64 14.63
CA TYR A 60 -12.77 13.91 15.11
C TYR A 60 -13.39 14.75 13.98
N TYR A 61 -12.70 14.83 12.83
CA TYR A 61 -13.24 15.46 11.63
C TYR A 61 -14.57 14.86 11.19
N LYS A 62 -14.63 13.52 11.05
CA LYS A 62 -15.84 12.78 10.66
C LYS A 62 -17.01 13.09 11.59
N ILE A 63 -16.77 13.11 12.91
CA ILE A 63 -17.79 13.42 13.92
C ILE A 63 -18.28 14.87 13.78
N LYS A 64 -17.38 15.83 13.58
CA LYS A 64 -17.73 17.25 13.46
C LYS A 64 -18.53 17.58 12.20
N ASN A 65 -18.20 16.93 11.09
CA ASN A 65 -18.79 17.20 9.78
C ASN A 65 -19.91 16.22 9.39
N GLY A 66 -20.21 15.24 10.24
CA GLY A 66 -21.24 14.21 10.00
C GLY A 66 -20.87 13.18 8.93
N GLY A 67 -19.59 13.12 8.54
CA GLY A 67 -19.08 12.25 7.48
C GLY A 67 -17.72 12.70 6.95
N ILE A 68 -17.20 11.97 5.96
CA ILE A 68 -15.91 12.28 5.32
C ILE A 68 -16.05 12.82 3.89
N GLY A 69 -17.27 12.98 3.37
CA GLY A 69 -17.50 13.36 1.97
C GLY A 69 -16.77 14.63 1.49
N PRO A 70 -16.80 15.75 2.25
CA PRO A 70 -16.04 16.95 1.89
C PRO A 70 -14.53 16.71 1.85
N LEU A 71 -13.98 16.04 2.87
CA LEU A 71 -12.57 15.65 2.95
C LEU A 71 -12.16 14.74 1.80
N ARG A 72 -12.94 13.68 1.53
CA ARG A 72 -12.73 12.76 0.40
C ARG A 72 -12.74 13.52 -0.92
N SER A 73 -13.64 14.48 -1.09
CA SER A 73 -13.73 15.29 -2.30
C SER A 73 -12.51 16.20 -2.46
N TRP A 74 -12.02 16.77 -1.36
CA TRP A 74 -10.77 17.53 -1.37
C TRP A 74 -9.57 16.64 -1.69
N MET A 75 -9.45 15.48 -1.05
CA MET A 75 -8.38 14.51 -1.31
C MET A 75 -8.36 14.10 -2.78
N ASP A 76 -9.51 13.71 -3.35
CA ASP A 76 -9.59 13.27 -4.74
C ASP A 76 -9.14 14.36 -5.73
N ARG A 77 -9.55 15.62 -5.50
CA ARG A 77 -9.11 16.75 -6.33
C ARG A 77 -7.60 17.01 -6.23
N ASN A 78 -7.05 16.98 -5.02
CA ASN A 78 -5.63 17.28 -4.81
C ASN A 78 -4.71 16.13 -5.27
N TRP A 79 -5.17 14.88 -5.20
CA TRP A 79 -4.39 13.72 -5.64
C TRP A 79 -4.44 13.47 -7.15
N HIS A 80 -5.36 14.12 -7.87
CA HIS A 80 -5.53 13.95 -9.32
C HIS A 80 -5.38 15.28 -10.09
N GLY A 81 -4.44 16.12 -9.67
CA GLY A 81 -4.14 17.37 -10.37
C GLY A 81 -3.76 17.16 -11.84
N ASN A 82 -4.29 18.00 -12.73
CA ASN A 82 -4.06 17.92 -14.19
C ASN A 82 -2.59 18.12 -14.61
N HIS A 83 -1.72 18.58 -13.71
CA HIS A 83 -0.30 18.76 -13.98
C HIS A 83 0.48 17.43 -13.99
N ILE A 84 -0.09 16.36 -13.43
CA ILE A 84 0.57 15.07 -13.32
C ILE A 84 0.36 14.28 -14.61
N LYS A 85 1.48 13.96 -15.27
CA LYS A 85 1.54 13.13 -16.47
C LYS A 85 2.14 11.78 -16.10
N ILE A 86 1.31 10.75 -16.02
CA ILE A 86 1.71 9.43 -15.53
C ILE A 86 2.76 8.79 -16.43
N GLU A 87 2.74 9.07 -17.73
CA GLU A 87 3.70 8.62 -18.73
C GLU A 87 5.14 9.09 -18.46
N ASN A 88 5.31 10.16 -17.67
CA ASN A 88 6.61 10.68 -17.28
C ASN A 88 7.16 10.02 -15.99
N SER A 89 6.34 9.23 -15.28
CA SER A 89 6.76 8.61 -14.03
C SER A 89 7.50 7.30 -14.28
N LYS A 90 8.84 7.36 -14.17
CA LYS A 90 9.70 6.17 -14.27
C LYS A 90 9.34 5.09 -13.25
N ILE A 91 9.04 5.48 -12.00
CA ILE A 91 8.67 4.54 -10.93
C ILE A 91 7.41 3.74 -11.31
N HIS A 92 6.36 4.41 -11.78
CA HIS A 92 5.13 3.73 -12.18
C HIS A 92 5.34 2.84 -13.41
N LYS A 93 6.17 3.29 -14.36
CA LYS A 93 6.58 2.47 -15.50
C LYS A 93 7.32 1.20 -15.06
N LEU A 94 8.29 1.30 -14.17
CA LEU A 94 9.02 0.13 -13.65
C LEU A 94 8.08 -0.83 -12.91
N ILE A 95 7.19 -0.32 -12.05
CA ILE A 95 6.14 -1.11 -11.39
C ILE A 95 5.29 -1.88 -12.40
N PHE A 96 4.89 -1.22 -13.49
CA PHE A 96 4.13 -1.84 -14.58
C PHE A 96 4.94 -2.93 -15.30
N ASP A 97 6.22 -2.68 -15.57
CA ASP A 97 7.10 -3.61 -16.30
C ASP A 97 7.46 -4.85 -15.47
N LEU A 98 7.49 -4.77 -14.13
CA LEU A 98 7.64 -5.93 -13.25
C LEU A 98 6.49 -6.94 -13.35
N ASP A 99 5.34 -6.53 -13.91
CA ASP A 99 4.24 -7.41 -14.31
C ASP A 99 3.76 -8.36 -13.20
N PHE A 100 3.50 -7.80 -12.02
CA PHE A 100 2.90 -8.55 -10.91
C PHE A 100 1.46 -8.95 -11.25
N PRO A 101 1.03 -10.20 -10.96
CA PRO A 101 -0.34 -10.63 -11.19
C PRO A 101 -1.31 -10.04 -10.16
N ILE A 102 -0.82 -9.70 -8.97
CA ILE A 102 -1.62 -9.18 -7.86
C ILE A 102 -0.88 -7.98 -7.26
N ILE A 103 -1.57 -6.84 -7.25
CA ILE A 103 -1.10 -5.59 -6.65
C ILE A 103 -2.11 -5.19 -5.58
N TYR A 104 -1.68 -5.12 -4.33
CA TYR A 104 -2.43 -4.48 -3.25
C TYR A 104 -1.93 -3.06 -3.04
N THR A 105 -2.83 -2.15 -2.70
CA THR A 105 -2.45 -0.82 -2.27
C THR A 105 -3.36 -0.28 -1.18
N THR A 106 -2.77 0.47 -0.23
CA THR A 106 -3.52 1.26 0.75
C THR A 106 -3.81 2.68 0.24
N ASN A 107 -3.44 2.99 -1.01
CA ASN A 107 -3.63 4.32 -1.58
C ASN A 107 -5.00 4.42 -2.21
N TYR A 108 -5.66 5.56 -2.02
CA TYR A 108 -6.98 5.83 -2.60
C TYR A 108 -6.88 6.33 -4.05
N ASP A 109 -5.76 6.93 -4.45
CA ASP A 109 -5.55 7.49 -5.79
C ASP A 109 -5.52 6.44 -6.90
N ARG A 110 -5.75 6.88 -8.15
CA ARG A 110 -5.93 5.98 -9.30
C ARG A 110 -4.66 5.85 -10.15
N TRP A 111 -3.47 6.13 -9.61
CA TRP A 111 -2.26 6.25 -10.45
C TRP A 111 -1.71 4.91 -10.93
N ILE A 112 -1.88 3.83 -10.18
CA ILE A 112 -1.53 2.49 -10.66
C ILE A 112 -2.45 2.11 -11.83
N GLU A 113 -3.76 2.31 -11.67
CA GLU A 113 -4.78 2.07 -12.69
C GLU A 113 -4.52 2.89 -13.95
N ARG A 114 -4.29 4.20 -13.80
CA ARG A 114 -3.95 5.12 -14.90
C ARG A 114 -2.67 4.71 -15.63
N THR A 115 -1.72 4.07 -14.94
CA THR A 115 -0.52 3.52 -15.59
C THR A 115 -0.90 2.37 -16.53
N TYR A 116 -1.77 1.45 -16.08
CA TYR A 116 -2.24 0.36 -16.93
C TYR A 116 -3.08 0.85 -18.12
N ASP A 117 -3.93 1.87 -17.91
CA ASP A 117 -4.69 2.53 -18.98
C ASP A 117 -3.76 3.18 -20.01
N CYS A 118 -2.75 3.92 -19.54
CA CYS A 118 -1.74 4.58 -20.37
C CYS A 118 -1.02 3.58 -21.29
N TYR A 119 -0.63 2.42 -20.77
CA TYR A 119 0.02 1.36 -21.54
C TYR A 119 -0.95 0.35 -22.16
N LYS A 120 -2.27 0.61 -22.12
CA LYS A 120 -3.34 -0.18 -22.76
C LYS A 120 -3.34 -1.65 -22.34
N LYS A 121 -2.95 -1.95 -21.10
CA LYS A 121 -2.96 -3.32 -20.55
C LYS A 121 -4.20 -3.52 -19.70
N LYS A 122 -4.92 -4.63 -19.94
CA LYS A 122 -6.10 -4.98 -19.14
C LYS A 122 -5.71 -5.29 -17.70
N TYR A 123 -6.52 -4.81 -16.77
CA TYR A 123 -6.44 -5.09 -15.35
C TYR A 123 -7.86 -5.23 -14.78
N LYS A 124 -7.96 -5.76 -13.57
CA LYS A 124 -9.20 -5.79 -12.78
C LYS A 124 -9.00 -4.97 -11.51
N LYS A 125 -9.70 -3.84 -11.40
CA LYS A 125 -9.81 -3.09 -10.15
C LYS A 125 -10.73 -3.83 -9.18
N ILE A 126 -10.32 -3.97 -7.93
CA ILE A 126 -11.05 -4.64 -6.86
C ILE A 126 -11.14 -3.71 -5.67
N THR A 127 -12.34 -3.24 -5.37
CA THR A 127 -12.65 -2.33 -4.27
C THR A 127 -13.60 -2.95 -3.25
N ASN A 128 -14.47 -3.87 -3.70
CA ASN A 128 -15.48 -4.50 -2.86
C ASN A 128 -15.73 -5.97 -3.28
N VAL A 129 -16.62 -6.64 -2.56
CA VAL A 129 -16.96 -8.06 -2.80
C VAL A 129 -17.53 -8.33 -4.20
N GLY A 130 -18.26 -7.38 -4.78
CA GLY A 130 -18.81 -7.51 -6.13
C GLY A 130 -17.73 -7.62 -7.20
N ASP A 131 -16.58 -6.95 -6.98
CA ASP A 131 -15.44 -7.02 -7.90
C ASP A 131 -14.71 -8.37 -7.86
N LEU A 132 -14.92 -9.16 -6.80
CA LEU A 132 -14.36 -10.51 -6.65
C LEU A 132 -15.10 -11.57 -7.47
N VAL A 133 -16.28 -11.23 -8.01
CA VAL A 133 -17.05 -12.14 -8.85
C VAL A 133 -16.37 -12.28 -10.21
N ASN A 134 -16.24 -13.52 -10.69
CA ASN A 134 -15.64 -13.87 -11.99
C ASN A 134 -14.20 -13.35 -12.18
N LEU A 135 -13.38 -13.38 -11.13
CA LEU A 135 -11.95 -13.11 -11.26
C LEU A 135 -11.31 -14.14 -12.21
N ASN A 136 -10.92 -13.68 -13.40
CA ASN A 136 -10.09 -14.46 -14.29
C ASN A 136 -8.62 -14.27 -13.88
N GLY A 137 -7.88 -15.36 -13.67
CA GLY A 137 -6.45 -15.30 -13.32
C GLY A 137 -5.53 -14.82 -14.45
N MET A 138 -6.09 -14.28 -15.54
CA MET A 138 -5.36 -13.91 -16.76
C MET A 138 -4.99 -12.41 -16.83
N VAL A 139 -5.53 -11.58 -15.94
CA VAL A 139 -5.22 -10.13 -15.89
C VAL A 139 -4.73 -9.75 -14.51
N THR A 140 -3.92 -8.69 -14.44
CA THR A 140 -3.45 -8.14 -13.16
C THR A 140 -4.64 -7.67 -12.33
N GLN A 141 -4.66 -8.08 -11.06
CA GLN A 141 -5.62 -7.60 -10.07
C GLN A 141 -5.02 -6.43 -9.31
N ILE A 142 -5.72 -5.29 -9.27
CA ILE A 142 -5.35 -4.12 -8.48
C ILE A 142 -6.38 -4.00 -7.34
N ILE A 143 -5.97 -4.38 -6.13
CA ILE A 143 -6.80 -4.38 -4.94
C ILE A 143 -6.58 -3.08 -4.15
N LYS A 144 -7.66 -2.31 -4.02
CA LYS A 144 -7.72 -1.06 -3.27
C LYS A 144 -8.03 -1.36 -1.82
N PHE A 145 -7.03 -1.83 -1.09
CA PHE A 145 -7.20 -2.43 0.22
C PHE A 145 -7.80 -1.46 1.23
N HIS A 146 -7.50 -0.17 1.15
CA HIS A 146 -8.07 0.86 2.04
C HIS A 146 -9.23 1.63 1.40
N GLY A 147 -9.73 1.14 0.27
CA GLY A 147 -10.79 1.78 -0.48
C GLY A 147 -10.28 2.65 -1.62
N ASP A 148 -11.25 3.26 -2.29
CA ASP A 148 -11.08 4.04 -3.51
C ASP A 148 -11.92 5.31 -3.38
N PHE A 149 -11.45 6.42 -3.95
CA PHE A 149 -12.25 7.63 -3.95
C PHE A 149 -13.59 7.43 -4.67
N ASP A 150 -13.69 6.57 -5.69
CA ASP A 150 -14.95 6.26 -6.37
C ASP A 150 -16.01 5.61 -5.46
N ASP A 151 -15.62 5.06 -4.30
CA ASP A 151 -16.51 4.44 -3.31
C ASP A 151 -16.19 4.95 -1.90
N GLU A 152 -16.86 6.02 -1.48
CA GLU A 152 -16.67 6.64 -0.17
C GLU A 152 -16.82 5.65 1.00
N LYS A 153 -17.72 4.66 0.88
CA LYS A 153 -17.97 3.68 1.96
C LYS A 153 -16.82 2.69 2.13
N SER A 154 -15.98 2.54 1.11
CA SER A 154 -14.80 1.67 1.15
C SER A 154 -13.61 2.31 1.87
N ILE A 155 -13.63 3.63 2.10
CA ILE A 155 -12.47 4.37 2.61
C ILE A 155 -12.19 4.03 4.07
N VAL A 156 -10.97 3.58 4.32
CA VAL A 156 -10.43 3.32 5.65
C VAL A 156 -9.44 4.42 6.01
N LEU A 157 -9.89 5.35 6.85
CA LEU A 157 -9.17 6.60 7.18
C LEU A 157 -9.28 6.97 8.67
N THR A 158 -10.43 6.69 9.28
CA THR A 158 -10.75 7.04 10.66
C THR A 158 -10.41 5.92 11.64
N GLU A 159 -10.23 6.25 12.92
CA GLU A 159 -9.96 5.27 13.96
C GLU A 159 -11.01 4.14 13.98
N SER A 160 -12.30 4.49 13.92
CA SER A 160 -13.38 3.49 13.84
C SER A 160 -13.22 2.54 12.65
N SER A 161 -12.97 3.08 11.45
CA SER A 161 -12.78 2.25 10.24
C SER A 161 -11.55 1.31 10.31
N TYR A 162 -10.50 1.69 11.04
CA TYR A 162 -9.35 0.80 11.29
C TYR A 162 -9.70 -0.30 12.30
N PHE A 163 -10.45 0.03 13.36
CA PHE A 163 -10.87 -0.93 14.37
C PHE A 163 -11.87 -1.96 13.84
N GLU A 164 -12.80 -1.54 12.99
CA GLU A 164 -13.75 -2.42 12.29
C GLU A 164 -13.05 -3.50 11.44
N ARG A 165 -11.75 -3.33 11.13
CA ARG A 165 -10.96 -4.28 10.33
C ARG A 165 -9.99 -5.13 11.14
N LEU A 166 -10.00 -5.04 12.47
CA LEU A 166 -9.11 -5.84 13.32
C LEU A 166 -9.51 -7.32 13.42
N ASP A 167 -10.77 -7.64 13.11
CA ASP A 167 -11.27 -9.01 13.03
C ASP A 167 -10.76 -9.74 11.76
N PHE A 168 -10.41 -8.99 10.71
CA PHE A 168 -10.03 -9.47 9.39
C PHE A 168 -11.12 -10.28 8.69
N GLU A 169 -12.38 -9.87 8.86
CA GLU A 169 -13.55 -10.54 8.27
C GLU A 169 -14.11 -9.82 7.04
N THR A 170 -13.58 -8.65 6.68
CA THR A 170 -13.98 -8.00 5.43
C THR A 170 -13.59 -8.87 4.22
N PRO A 171 -14.32 -8.79 3.10
CA PRO A 171 -14.00 -9.57 1.89
C PRO A 171 -12.56 -9.40 1.41
N LEU A 172 -12.01 -8.18 1.48
CA LEU A 172 -10.63 -7.91 1.08
C LEU A 172 -9.61 -8.45 2.10
N ASP A 173 -9.93 -8.46 3.40
CA ASP A 173 -9.06 -9.05 4.42
C ASP A 173 -8.97 -10.57 4.27
N ILE A 174 -10.11 -11.23 3.99
CA ILE A 174 -10.15 -12.68 3.70
C ILE A 174 -9.32 -13.00 2.45
N LYS A 175 -9.49 -12.21 1.37
CA LYS A 175 -8.70 -12.39 0.15
C LYS A 175 -7.20 -12.19 0.42
N LEU A 176 -6.82 -11.11 1.10
CA LEU A 176 -5.42 -10.82 1.43
C LEU A 176 -4.80 -11.95 2.25
N ARG A 177 -5.53 -12.44 3.27
CA ARG A 177 -5.11 -13.62 4.05
C ARG A 177 -4.86 -14.84 3.17
N SER A 178 -5.79 -15.16 2.28
CA SER A 178 -5.65 -16.28 1.35
C SER A 178 -4.46 -16.12 0.41
N ASP A 179 -4.26 -14.92 -0.12
CA ASP A 179 -3.18 -14.63 -1.07
C ASP A 179 -1.80 -14.71 -0.39
N ILE A 180 -1.63 -14.10 0.78
CA ILE A 180 -0.35 -14.05 1.50
C ILE A 180 0.07 -15.43 2.02
N LEU A 181 -0.87 -16.33 2.31
CA LEU A 181 -0.52 -17.68 2.77
C LEU A 181 0.32 -18.44 1.74
N GLY A 182 0.13 -18.21 0.43
CA GLY A 182 0.82 -18.97 -0.61
C GLY A 182 1.89 -18.21 -1.39
N LYS A 183 2.00 -16.89 -1.20
CA LYS A 183 2.78 -16.01 -2.09
C LYS A 183 3.80 -15.17 -1.34
N SER A 184 4.90 -14.89 -2.00
CA SER A 184 5.84 -13.87 -1.56
C SER A 184 5.22 -12.48 -1.71
N ILE A 185 5.56 -11.54 -0.84
CA ILE A 185 5.12 -10.15 -0.94
C ILE A 185 6.34 -9.26 -1.06
N LEU A 186 6.27 -8.25 -1.92
CA LEU A 186 7.17 -7.11 -1.93
C LEU A 186 6.41 -5.85 -1.50
N PHE A 187 6.81 -5.24 -0.38
CA PHE A 187 6.31 -3.95 0.07
C PHE A 187 7.19 -2.81 -0.46
N ILE A 188 6.59 -1.80 -1.12
CA ILE A 188 7.28 -0.58 -1.58
C ILE A 188 6.48 0.68 -1.22
N GLY A 189 7.20 1.78 -0.96
CA GLY A 189 6.59 3.05 -0.55
C GLY A 189 5.72 2.92 0.70
N TYR A 190 6.01 1.94 1.54
CA TYR A 190 5.17 1.52 2.65
C TYR A 190 5.98 1.48 3.93
N SER A 191 5.49 2.13 4.98
CA SER A 191 6.25 2.34 6.22
C SER A 191 5.91 1.33 7.32
N LEU A 192 5.05 0.33 7.05
CA LEU A 192 4.56 -0.64 8.04
C LEU A 192 3.98 -0.03 9.32
N HIS A 193 3.55 1.23 9.31
CA HIS A 193 2.88 1.85 10.48
C HIS A 193 1.42 1.41 10.64
N ASP A 194 0.85 0.85 9.59
CA ASP A 194 -0.52 0.34 9.57
C ASP A 194 -0.72 -0.80 10.58
N ILE A 195 -1.60 -0.58 11.56
CA ILE A 195 -1.86 -1.56 12.60
C ILE A 195 -2.56 -2.81 12.07
N ASN A 196 -3.48 -2.69 11.12
CA ASN A 196 -4.22 -3.83 10.57
C ASN A 196 -3.24 -4.77 9.86
N LEU A 197 -2.38 -4.24 8.97
CA LEU A 197 -1.43 -5.08 8.23
C LEU A 197 -0.36 -5.68 9.15
N ARG A 198 0.19 -4.92 10.10
CA ARG A 198 1.17 -5.46 11.06
C ARG A 198 0.58 -6.61 11.88
N TYR A 199 -0.67 -6.45 12.31
CA TYR A 199 -1.36 -7.46 13.10
C TYR A 199 -1.71 -8.69 12.26
N LEU A 200 -2.09 -8.50 10.98
CA LEU A 200 -2.27 -9.58 10.02
C LEU A 200 -0.98 -10.38 9.81
N LEU A 201 0.14 -9.70 9.53
CA LEU A 201 1.45 -10.34 9.35
C LEU A 201 1.89 -11.10 10.61
N TYR A 202 1.60 -10.55 11.80
CA TYR A 202 1.83 -11.25 13.07
C TYR A 202 0.99 -12.53 13.20
N LYS A 203 -0.32 -12.48 12.90
CA LYS A 203 -1.18 -13.68 12.92
C LYS A 203 -0.70 -14.74 11.93
N LEU A 204 -0.34 -14.33 10.71
CA LEU A 204 0.22 -15.23 9.70
C LEU A 204 1.53 -15.86 10.16
N ASN A 205 2.41 -15.08 10.80
CA ASN A 205 3.65 -15.61 11.37
C ASN A 205 3.38 -16.70 12.41
N LYS A 206 2.39 -16.48 13.28
CA LYS A 206 1.99 -17.48 14.29
C LYS A 206 1.42 -18.76 13.67
N LEU A 207 0.63 -18.64 12.59
CA LEU A 207 0.12 -19.82 11.88
C LEU A 207 1.26 -20.68 11.32
N TRP A 208 2.28 -20.06 10.71
CA TRP A 208 3.44 -20.78 10.19
C TRP A 208 4.28 -21.41 11.30
N GLU A 209 4.57 -20.67 12.37
CA GLU A 209 5.30 -21.19 13.54
C GLU A 209 4.64 -22.46 14.12
N ASN A 210 3.30 -22.50 14.13
CA ASN A 210 2.54 -23.63 14.68
C ASN A 210 2.35 -24.80 13.70
N SER A 211 2.68 -24.64 12.42
CA SER A 211 2.37 -25.61 11.36
C SER A 211 3.35 -26.80 11.26
N ASN A 212 4.46 -26.80 12.01
CA ASN A 212 5.62 -27.69 11.83
C ASN A 212 6.25 -27.65 10.40
N GLN A 213 5.77 -26.77 9.51
CA GLN A 213 6.24 -26.61 8.13
C GLN A 213 6.79 -25.20 7.86
N SER A 214 7.36 -24.56 8.89
CA SER A 214 7.86 -23.19 8.83
C SER A 214 8.89 -22.95 7.71
N SER A 215 9.60 -23.99 7.26
CA SER A 215 10.55 -23.93 6.13
C SER A 215 9.88 -23.72 4.77
N SER A 216 8.60 -24.07 4.62
CA SER A 216 7.83 -23.91 3.38
C SER A 216 7.18 -22.54 3.27
N ARG A 217 7.35 -21.68 4.29
CA ARG A 217 6.76 -20.35 4.32
C ARG A 217 7.34 -19.47 3.19
N PRO A 218 6.49 -18.82 2.38
CA PRO A 218 6.94 -17.81 1.43
C PRO A 218 7.65 -16.64 2.13
N LYS A 219 8.81 -16.23 1.60
CA LYS A 219 9.52 -15.06 2.12
C LYS A 219 8.81 -13.78 1.69
N SER A 220 8.68 -12.83 2.61
CA SER A 220 8.24 -11.47 2.31
C SER A 220 9.44 -10.54 2.24
N TYR A 221 9.29 -9.43 1.55
CA TYR A 221 10.33 -8.46 1.26
C TYR A 221 9.77 -7.06 1.45
N ILE A 222 10.59 -6.13 1.95
CA ILE A 222 10.23 -4.72 2.04
C ILE A 222 11.41 -3.86 1.61
N PHE A 223 11.14 -2.84 0.82
CA PHE A 223 12.09 -1.78 0.56
C PHE A 223 11.83 -0.59 1.50
N LEU A 224 12.86 -0.20 2.26
CA LEU A 224 12.86 0.96 3.14
C LEU A 224 13.98 1.91 2.72
N VAL A 225 13.71 3.22 2.71
CA VAL A 225 14.75 4.23 2.43
C VAL A 225 15.83 4.16 3.51
N ASP A 226 15.37 4.10 4.76
CA ASP A 226 16.19 3.92 5.95
C ASP A 226 15.56 2.83 6.82
N SER A 227 16.41 1.95 7.33
CA SER A 227 16.07 1.01 8.39
C SER A 227 16.99 1.22 9.58
N ASN A 228 16.61 0.65 10.71
CA ASN A 228 17.46 0.57 11.89
C ASN A 228 17.57 -0.88 12.35
N PRO A 229 18.63 -1.26 13.10
CA PRO A 229 18.85 -2.64 13.51
C PRO A 229 17.70 -3.26 14.32
N VAL A 230 16.92 -2.43 15.04
CA VAL A 230 15.77 -2.90 15.84
C VAL A 230 14.64 -3.31 14.91
N GLU A 231 14.29 -2.47 13.94
CA GLU A 231 13.25 -2.75 12.97
C GLU A 231 13.62 -3.95 12.08
N ASP A 232 14.86 -3.99 11.58
CA ASP A 232 15.32 -5.09 10.73
C ASP A 232 15.25 -6.44 11.42
N LEU A 233 15.67 -6.52 12.69
CA LEU A 233 15.58 -7.75 13.47
C LEU A 233 14.12 -8.20 13.67
N ILE A 234 13.21 -7.26 13.95
CA ILE A 234 11.79 -7.57 14.14
C ILE A 234 11.17 -8.07 12.82
N LEU A 235 11.49 -7.44 11.70
CA LEU A 235 11.01 -7.82 10.38
C LEU A 235 11.55 -9.19 9.97
N GLU A 236 12.84 -9.43 10.17
CA GLU A 236 13.48 -10.71 9.87
C GLU A 236 12.84 -11.84 10.68
N LYS A 237 12.58 -11.64 11.98
CA LYS A 237 11.87 -12.61 12.83
C LYS A 237 10.44 -12.87 12.38
N ARG A 238 9.84 -11.95 11.64
CA ARG A 238 8.52 -12.09 11.03
C ARG A 238 8.58 -12.66 9.61
N GLY A 239 9.75 -13.08 9.13
CA GLY A 239 9.94 -13.63 7.78
C GLY A 239 9.92 -12.57 6.67
N ILE A 240 10.20 -11.31 7.02
CA ILE A 240 10.27 -10.18 6.09
C ILE A 240 11.74 -9.76 5.96
N LYS A 241 12.28 -9.81 4.74
CA LYS A 241 13.62 -9.35 4.43
C LYS A 241 13.60 -7.88 4.00
N THR A 242 14.39 -7.05 4.67
CA THR A 242 14.56 -5.64 4.29
C THR A 242 15.57 -5.48 3.15
N PHE A 243 15.26 -4.57 2.23
CA PHE A 243 16.17 -3.96 1.27
C PHE A 243 16.26 -2.46 1.58
N THR A 244 17.45 -1.91 1.51
CA THR A 244 17.72 -0.48 1.74
C THR A 244 18.57 0.09 0.61
N SER A 245 18.57 1.41 0.45
CA SER A 245 19.50 2.12 -0.44
C SER A 245 20.52 2.92 0.39
N GLU A 246 21.67 3.17 -0.19
CA GLU A 246 22.62 4.16 0.35
C GLU A 246 22.11 5.60 0.17
N ASN A 247 21.27 5.83 -0.84
CA ASN A 247 20.65 7.12 -1.12
C ASN A 247 19.52 7.41 -0.12
N LYS A 248 19.60 8.57 0.55
CA LYS A 248 18.63 9.02 1.55
C LYS A 248 17.42 9.74 0.94
N ASN A 249 17.47 10.08 -0.34
CA ASN A 249 16.31 10.64 -1.04
C ASN A 249 15.29 9.52 -1.31
N PRO A 250 14.06 9.60 -0.76
CA PRO A 250 13.07 8.53 -0.91
C PRO A 250 12.70 8.18 -2.36
N SER A 251 12.69 9.20 -3.24
CA SER A 251 12.29 9.05 -4.63
C SER A 251 13.37 8.41 -5.48
N GLU A 252 14.61 8.89 -5.31
CA GLU A 252 15.76 8.36 -6.03
C GLU A 252 16.09 6.94 -5.56
N SER A 253 16.08 6.69 -4.25
CA SER A 253 16.33 5.37 -3.68
C SER A 253 15.32 4.32 -4.13
N LEU A 254 14.02 4.65 -4.19
CA LEU A 254 13.01 3.74 -4.72
C LEU A 254 13.20 3.50 -6.22
N LEU A 255 13.56 4.54 -6.98
CA LEU A 255 13.86 4.40 -8.40
C LEU A 255 15.03 3.46 -8.63
N GLU A 256 16.16 3.66 -7.94
CA GLU A 256 17.35 2.82 -8.00
C GLU A 256 17.02 1.34 -7.68
N PHE A 257 16.26 1.10 -6.61
CA PHE A 257 15.84 -0.25 -6.23
C PHE A 257 14.99 -0.93 -7.32
N LEU A 258 14.04 -0.20 -7.91
CA LEU A 258 13.20 -0.74 -8.98
C LEU A 258 13.97 -0.96 -10.28
N GLU A 259 14.94 -0.10 -10.60
CA GLU A 259 15.84 -0.27 -11.75
C GLU A 259 16.73 -1.50 -11.56
N GLU A 260 17.35 -1.66 -10.38
CA GLU A 260 18.12 -2.86 -10.03
C GLU A 260 17.27 -4.12 -10.18
N LEU A 261 16.06 -4.12 -9.60
CA LEU A 261 15.17 -5.27 -9.66
C LEU A 261 14.77 -5.64 -11.10
N ASN A 262 14.51 -4.65 -11.96
CA ASN A 262 14.12 -4.87 -13.35
C ASN A 262 15.30 -5.37 -14.21
N ASN A 263 16.49 -4.81 -14.01
CA ASN A 263 17.71 -5.27 -14.68
C ASN A 263 18.00 -6.74 -14.36
N ASN A 264 17.91 -7.12 -13.08
CA ASN A 264 18.12 -8.51 -12.65
C ASN A 264 17.02 -9.49 -13.14
N LEU A 265 15.85 -9.00 -13.54
CA LEU A 265 14.78 -9.82 -14.14
C LEU A 265 14.97 -10.02 -15.65
N SER A 266 15.77 -9.17 -16.28
CA SER A 266 16.07 -9.18 -17.71
C SER A 266 17.31 -10.02 -18.07
N GLU A 267 18.13 -10.37 -17.07
CA GLU A 267 19.28 -11.29 -17.17
C GLU A 267 18.85 -12.77 -17.05
#